data_AF-A0A9W8WM43-F1
#
_entry.id   AF-A0A9W8WM43-F1
#
_cell.length_a   1.000
_cell.length_b   1.000
_cell.length_c   1.000
_cell.angle_alpha   90.00
_cell.angle_beta   90.00
_cell.angle_gamma   90.00
#
_symmetry.space_group_name_H-M   'P 1'
#
loop_
_entity.id
_entity.type
_entity.pdbx_description
1 polymer ?
#
loop_
_entity_poly.entity_id
_entity_poly.type
_entity_poly.pdbx_seq_one_letter_code
_entity_poly.pdbx_strand_id
1 'polypeptide(L)'
;MSLQQSIIGPNAPPFVVGVTGGGLYSSGFDYNSAAVLKDALPDFFHRQGKPTIKILKATENLPAEYYPSRKLIQGLWAGNASMYDPTDDPSDSLRVRLVIHMGMRTKEPNYCFETFARRDGYIYPDNLGKLPSPEDYNTGGYFDGCPEELRPDVDIEAAGEAAHKLLPV
;
A
#
# COMPACT_ATOMS: atom_id res chain seq x y z
N MET A 1 -34.51 8.42 -13.64
CA MET A 1 -33.50 7.42 -14.06
C MET A 1 -32.94 6.79 -12.79
N SER A 2 -33.09 5.48 -12.64
CA SER A 2 -32.69 4.74 -11.42
C SER A 2 -31.19 4.39 -11.48
N LEU A 3 -30.41 4.93 -10.54
CA LEU A 3 -28.97 4.67 -10.32
C LEU A 3 -28.77 3.41 -9.46
N GLN A 4 -29.30 2.28 -9.90
CA GLN A 4 -29.06 0.97 -9.27
C GLN A 4 -28.73 -0.11 -10.32
N GLN A 5 -27.77 0.18 -11.20
CA GLN A 5 -27.14 -0.89 -11.97
C GLN A 5 -26.08 -1.57 -11.12
N SER A 6 -26.47 -2.76 -10.63
CA SER A 6 -25.71 -3.84 -10.01
C SER A 6 -24.23 -3.59 -9.66
N ILE A 7 -23.97 -3.28 -8.39
CA ILE A 7 -22.63 -3.34 -7.79
C ILE A 7 -22.14 -4.80 -7.65
N ILE A 8 -23.03 -5.78 -7.87
CA ILE A 8 -22.76 -7.20 -7.65
C ILE A 8 -23.20 -7.99 -8.89
N GLY A 9 -22.24 -8.61 -9.57
CA GLY A 9 -22.45 -9.43 -10.76
C GLY A 9 -21.14 -9.64 -11.53
N PRO A 10 -21.07 -10.60 -12.45
CA PRO A 10 -19.87 -10.87 -13.27
C PRO A 10 -19.49 -9.70 -14.18
N ASN A 11 -20.39 -8.73 -14.39
CA ASN A 11 -20.18 -7.53 -15.19
C ASN A 11 -19.94 -6.25 -14.35
N ALA A 12 -19.81 -6.37 -13.02
CA ALA A 12 -19.47 -5.22 -12.18
C ALA A 12 -18.04 -4.75 -12.48
N PRO A 13 -17.76 -3.43 -12.47
CA PRO A 13 -16.41 -2.93 -12.67
C PRO A 13 -15.46 -3.50 -11.60
N PRO A 14 -14.19 -3.73 -11.94
CA PRO A 14 -13.25 -4.32 -11.01
C PRO A 14 -13.04 -3.42 -9.78
N PHE A 15 -12.82 -4.06 -8.62
CA PHE A 15 -12.32 -3.38 -7.44
C PHE A 15 -10.80 -3.22 -7.57
N VAL A 16 -10.34 -1.98 -7.74
CA VAL A 16 -8.93 -1.68 -8.05
C VAL A 16 -8.12 -1.49 -6.77
N VAL A 17 -7.05 -2.25 -6.61
CA VAL A 17 -6.13 -2.20 -5.47
C VAL A 17 -4.73 -1.84 -5.96
N GLY A 18 -4.17 -0.74 -5.46
CA GLY A 18 -2.76 -0.42 -5.65
C GLY A 18 -1.90 -1.19 -4.64
N VAL A 19 -0.76 -1.73 -5.07
CA VAL A 19 0.15 -2.47 -4.19
C VAL A 19 1.57 -1.95 -4.32
N THR A 20 2.21 -1.73 -3.17
CA THR A 20 3.63 -1.34 -3.10
C THR A 20 4.41 -2.37 -2.29
N GLY A 21 5.69 -2.52 -2.61
CA GLY A 21 6.66 -3.27 -1.82
C GLY A 21 7.79 -2.35 -1.38
N GLY A 22 8.38 -2.63 -0.21
CA GLY A 22 9.54 -1.89 0.29
C GLY A 22 10.79 -2.12 -0.56
N GLY A 23 11.60 -1.08 -0.74
CA GLY A 23 12.92 -1.13 -1.33
C GLY A 23 13.97 -1.65 -0.35
N LEU A 24 15.22 -1.70 -0.79
CA LEU A 24 16.32 -2.12 0.06
C LEU A 24 16.53 -1.13 1.21
N TYR A 25 16.58 -1.64 2.43
CA TYR A 25 17.07 -0.90 3.58
C TYR A 25 18.51 -1.35 3.86
N SER A 26 19.35 -0.42 4.31
CA SER A 26 20.78 -0.60 4.65
C SER A 26 21.05 -1.57 5.82
N SER A 27 20.16 -2.53 6.02
CA SER A 27 20.15 -3.63 6.98
C SER A 27 20.95 -4.87 6.59
N GLY A 28 21.67 -4.85 5.46
CA GLY A 28 22.55 -5.95 5.04
C GLY A 28 21.86 -7.11 4.32
N PHE A 29 20.58 -6.98 3.98
CA PHE A 29 19.88 -7.91 3.09
C PHE A 29 20.00 -7.44 1.64
N ASP A 30 20.19 -8.39 0.72
CA ASP A 30 20.24 -8.17 -0.73
C ASP A 30 18.84 -8.15 -1.37
N TYR A 31 17.79 -8.38 -0.57
CA TYR A 31 16.39 -8.30 -0.99
C TYR A 31 15.49 -7.66 0.07
N ASN A 32 14.29 -7.29 -0.34
CA ASN A 32 13.18 -6.96 0.55
C ASN A 32 12.00 -7.88 0.21
N SER A 33 11.52 -8.66 1.17
CA SER A 33 10.45 -9.65 0.93
C SER A 33 9.17 -9.01 0.43
N ALA A 34 8.87 -7.76 0.80
CA ALA A 34 7.70 -7.05 0.32
C ALA A 34 7.76 -6.74 -1.18
N ALA A 35 8.95 -6.45 -1.73
CA ALA A 35 9.13 -6.27 -3.17
C ALA A 35 8.89 -7.58 -3.93
N VAL A 36 9.48 -8.68 -3.44
CA VAL A 36 9.31 -10.02 -4.03
C VAL A 36 7.83 -10.43 -4.03
N LEU A 37 7.12 -10.20 -2.92
CA LEU A 37 5.70 -10.50 -2.82
C LEU A 37 4.86 -9.64 -3.78
N LYS A 38 5.14 -8.33 -3.89
CA LYS A 38 4.45 -7.43 -4.84
C LYS A 38 4.56 -7.96 -6.27
N ASP A 39 5.75 -8.37 -6.68
CA ASP A 39 6.01 -8.87 -8.04
C ASP A 39 5.33 -10.22 -8.30
N ALA A 40 5.22 -11.07 -7.27
CA ALA A 40 4.60 -12.39 -7.36
C ALA A 40 3.06 -12.38 -7.31
N LEU A 41 2.42 -11.26 -6.97
CA LEU A 41 0.95 -11.18 -6.94
C LEU A 41 0.36 -11.39 -8.34
N PRO A 42 -0.80 -12.04 -8.47
CA PRO A 42 -1.52 -12.06 -9.73
C PRO A 42 -2.15 -10.69 -10.00
N ASP A 43 -2.33 -10.35 -11.28
CA ASP A 43 -2.93 -9.07 -11.68
C ASP A 43 -4.45 -9.04 -11.42
N PHE A 44 -5.07 -10.23 -11.33
CA PHE A 44 -6.49 -10.38 -11.08
C PHE A 44 -6.80 -11.46 -10.04
N PHE A 45 -7.72 -11.16 -9.13
CA PHE A 45 -8.35 -12.16 -8.25
C PHE A 45 -9.84 -12.28 -8.54
N HIS A 46 -10.27 -13.47 -8.93
CA HIS A 46 -11.67 -13.80 -9.15
C HIS A 46 -12.28 -14.47 -7.92
N ARG A 47 -13.51 -14.07 -7.59
CA ARG A 47 -14.26 -14.58 -6.43
C ARG A 47 -15.70 -14.82 -6.82
N GLN A 48 -16.24 -15.97 -6.44
CA GLN A 48 -17.62 -16.33 -6.79
C GLN A 48 -18.62 -15.30 -6.24
N GLY A 49 -19.47 -14.77 -7.11
CA GLY A 49 -20.51 -13.80 -6.75
C GLY A 49 -19.99 -12.43 -6.29
N LYS A 50 -18.71 -12.11 -6.47
CA LYS A 50 -18.12 -10.82 -6.08
C LYS A 50 -17.40 -10.17 -7.28
N PRO A 51 -17.23 -8.83 -7.28
CA PRO A 51 -16.41 -8.16 -8.28
C PRO A 51 -14.98 -8.71 -8.31
N THR A 52 -14.42 -8.83 -9.52
CA THR A 52 -13.00 -9.10 -9.74
C THR A 52 -12.18 -8.03 -9.06
N ILE A 53 -11.11 -8.43 -8.37
CA ILE A 53 -10.11 -7.49 -7.88
C ILE A 53 -9.03 -7.35 -8.96
N LYS A 54 -8.77 -6.12 -9.39
CA LYS A 54 -7.60 -5.79 -10.23
C LYS A 54 -6.48 -5.27 -9.32
N ILE A 55 -5.30 -5.86 -9.42
CA ILE A 55 -4.11 -5.46 -8.68
C ILE A 55 -3.24 -4.61 -9.59
N LEU A 56 -3.02 -3.35 -9.21
CA LEU A 56 -2.05 -2.47 -9.86
C LEU A 56 -0.77 -2.46 -9.03
N LYS A 57 0.30 -3.03 -9.59
CA LYS A 57 1.61 -3.09 -8.92
C LYS A 57 2.37 -1.81 -9.19
N ALA A 58 2.88 -1.16 -8.14
CA ALA A 58 3.76 -0.01 -8.33
C ALA A 58 5.03 -0.43 -9.08
N THR A 59 5.43 0.33 -10.10
CA THR A 59 6.63 0.04 -10.91
C THR A 59 7.90 0.12 -10.07
N GLU A 60 7.96 1.11 -9.19
CA GLU A 60 9.05 1.30 -8.24
C GLU A 60 8.70 0.73 -6.87
N ASN A 61 9.71 0.18 -6.19
CA ASN A 61 9.59 -0.17 -4.79
C ASN A 61 9.69 1.11 -3.94
N LEU A 62 8.97 1.15 -2.82
CA LEU A 62 9.01 2.27 -1.89
C LEU A 62 10.45 2.44 -1.37
N PRO A 63 11.13 3.56 -1.66
CA PRO A 63 12.46 3.80 -1.14
C PRO A 63 12.48 3.75 0.40
N ALA A 64 13.64 3.52 1.01
CA ALA A 64 13.72 3.59 2.48
C ALA A 64 13.99 5.03 2.97
N GLU A 65 13.93 6.00 2.06
CA GLU A 65 14.08 7.44 2.28
C GLU A 65 12.72 8.12 2.47
N TYR A 66 12.62 8.98 3.49
CA TYR A 66 11.35 9.61 3.88
C TYR A 66 10.69 10.42 2.76
N TYR A 67 11.46 11.34 2.15
CA TYR A 67 10.92 12.29 1.17
C TYR A 67 10.59 11.63 -0.18
N PRO A 68 11.48 10.80 -0.77
CA PRO A 68 11.14 10.02 -1.97
C PRO A 68 9.91 9.13 -1.77
N SER A 69 9.77 8.48 -0.61
CA SER A 69 8.61 7.62 -0.30
C SER A 69 7.31 8.41 -0.31
N ARG A 70 7.29 9.57 0.36
CA ARG A 70 6.13 10.47 0.39
C ARG A 70 5.69 10.87 -1.01
N LYS A 71 6.65 11.24 -1.87
CA LYS A 71 6.36 11.64 -3.27
C LYS A 71 5.77 10.49 -4.09
N LEU A 72 6.31 9.28 -3.93
CA LEU A 72 5.82 8.09 -4.62
C LEU A 72 4.38 7.76 -4.16
N ILE A 73 4.13 7.71 -2.85
CA ILE A 73 2.80 7.43 -2.28
C ILE A 73 1.77 8.46 -2.76
N GLN A 74 2.11 9.75 -2.76
CA GLN A 74 1.22 10.80 -3.27
C GLN A 74 0.84 10.57 -4.74
N GLY A 75 1.80 10.22 -5.59
CA GLY A 75 1.54 9.99 -7.00
C GLY A 75 0.66 8.75 -7.27
N LEU A 76 0.83 7.70 -6.46
CA LEU A 76 -0.04 6.50 -6.51
C LEU A 76 -1.49 6.84 -6.16
N TRP A 77 -1.71 7.62 -5.10
CA TRP A 77 -3.04 8.08 -4.68
C TRP A 77 -3.66 9.09 -5.64
N ALA A 78 -2.84 9.89 -6.33
CA ALA A 78 -3.29 10.78 -7.40
C ALA A 78 -3.75 10.01 -8.66
N GLY A 79 -3.63 8.68 -8.68
CA GLY A 79 -4.03 7.85 -9.81
C GLY A 79 -3.10 7.98 -11.02
N ASN A 80 -1.83 8.30 -10.79
CA ASN A 80 -0.87 8.39 -11.89
C ASN A 80 -0.58 6.98 -12.45
N ALA A 81 -1.21 6.65 -13.57
CA ALA A 81 -1.10 5.34 -14.22
C ALA A 81 0.36 4.95 -14.54
N SER A 82 1.25 5.92 -14.84
CA SER A 82 2.66 5.61 -15.14
C SER A 82 3.47 5.10 -13.94
N MET A 83 2.93 5.23 -12.72
CA MET A 83 3.52 4.68 -11.51
C MET A 83 3.10 3.24 -11.24
N TYR A 84 2.19 2.70 -12.06
CA TYR A 84 1.79 1.30 -12.07
C TYR A 84 2.33 0.60 -13.32
N ASP A 85 2.42 -0.72 -13.27
CA ASP A 85 2.96 -1.53 -14.36
C ASP A 85 2.33 -1.13 -15.71
N PRO A 86 3.12 -0.76 -16.74
CA PRO A 86 2.60 -0.27 -18.01
C PRO A 86 1.84 -1.33 -18.83
N THR A 87 1.90 -2.60 -18.42
CA THR A 87 1.04 -3.66 -18.97
C THR A 87 -0.43 -3.49 -18.55
N ASP A 88 -0.71 -2.65 -17.54
CA ASP A 88 -2.05 -2.26 -17.17
C ASP A 88 -2.65 -1.25 -18.15
N ASP A 89 -3.77 -1.61 -18.78
CA ASP A 89 -4.50 -0.74 -19.73
C ASP A 89 -4.92 0.60 -19.05
N PRO A 90 -4.42 1.75 -19.54
CA PRO A 90 -4.71 3.08 -18.99
C PRO A 90 -6.05 3.65 -19.46
N SER A 91 -6.80 2.94 -20.32
CA SER A 91 -8.04 3.44 -20.92
C SER A 91 -9.25 3.46 -19.97
N ASP A 92 -9.22 2.68 -18.89
CA ASP A 92 -10.22 2.79 -17.84
C ASP A 92 -9.77 3.79 -16.79
N SER A 93 -10.69 4.66 -16.39
CA SER A 93 -10.60 5.53 -15.21
C SER A 93 -10.50 4.71 -13.90
N LEU A 94 -9.44 3.91 -13.76
CA LEU A 94 -9.21 2.98 -12.66
C LEU A 94 -8.89 3.77 -11.40
N ARG A 95 -9.95 4.26 -10.77
CA ARG A 95 -9.88 4.88 -9.45
C ARG A 95 -9.50 3.80 -8.45
N VAL A 96 -8.23 3.80 -8.05
CA VAL A 96 -7.71 3.00 -6.94
C VAL A 96 -8.61 3.20 -5.72
N ARG A 97 -9.12 2.09 -5.18
CA ARG A 97 -10.07 2.08 -4.05
C ARG A 97 -9.40 1.73 -2.73
N LEU A 98 -8.26 1.05 -2.81
CA LEU A 98 -7.46 0.60 -1.68
C LEU A 98 -6.00 0.61 -2.12
N VAL A 99 -5.11 1.03 -1.22
CA VAL A 99 -3.67 0.84 -1.40
C VAL A 99 -3.15 -0.05 -0.28
N ILE A 100 -2.39 -1.08 -0.64
CA ILE A 100 -1.70 -1.98 0.29
C ILE A 100 -0.22 -1.64 0.25
N HIS A 101 0.31 -1.13 1.37
CA HIS A 101 1.73 -0.89 1.56
C HIS A 101 2.35 -2.07 2.30
N MET A 102 3.24 -2.81 1.63
CA MET A 102 3.95 -3.94 2.24
C MET A 102 5.36 -3.53 2.64
N GLY A 103 5.75 -3.91 3.85
CA GLY A 103 7.09 -3.74 4.39
C GLY A 103 7.66 -5.05 4.91
N MET A 104 8.98 -5.08 5.13
CA MET A 104 9.67 -6.22 5.72
C MET A 104 9.93 -5.96 7.20
N ARG A 105 9.57 -6.92 8.06
CA ARG A 105 9.86 -6.90 9.49
C ARG A 105 10.75 -8.08 9.84
N THR A 106 12.04 -7.80 10.08
CA THR A 106 13.06 -8.85 10.24
C THR A 106 13.00 -9.60 11.58
N LYS A 107 12.30 -9.03 12.57
CA LYS A 107 12.22 -9.59 13.94
C LYS A 107 10.93 -10.33 14.24
N GLU A 108 10.01 -10.40 13.29
CA GLU A 108 8.70 -11.04 13.48
C GLU A 108 8.54 -12.17 12.45
N PRO A 109 8.38 -13.43 12.89
CA PRO A 109 8.20 -14.55 11.97
C PRO A 109 6.84 -14.57 11.27
N ASN A 110 5.84 -13.85 11.80
CA ASN A 110 4.48 -13.86 11.27
C ASN A 110 4.17 -12.64 10.39
N TYR A 111 3.11 -12.74 9.60
CA TYR A 111 2.53 -11.58 8.93
C TYR A 111 1.92 -10.60 9.95
N CYS A 112 2.30 -9.34 9.87
CA CYS A 112 1.74 -8.25 10.68
C CYS A 112 0.80 -7.40 9.84
N PHE A 113 -0.31 -6.99 10.45
CA PHE A 113 -1.21 -5.99 9.89
C PHE A 113 -1.22 -4.78 10.83
N GLU A 114 -0.79 -3.64 10.32
CA GLU A 114 -0.69 -2.41 11.11
C GLU A 114 -2.09 -1.83 11.36
N THR A 115 -2.44 -1.63 12.64
CA THR A 115 -3.78 -1.18 13.05
C THR A 115 -3.97 0.33 13.05
N PHE A 116 -2.88 1.09 13.03
CA PHE A 116 -2.88 2.55 12.92
C PHE A 116 -1.51 3.04 12.44
N ALA A 117 -1.48 4.25 11.87
CA ALA A 117 -0.27 4.97 11.53
C ALA A 117 -0.15 6.22 12.41
N ARG A 118 1.08 6.56 12.81
CA ARG A 118 1.38 7.81 13.51
C ARG A 118 2.09 8.76 12.57
N ARG A 119 1.78 10.05 12.67
CA ARG A 119 2.52 11.11 11.95
C ARG A 119 3.86 11.44 12.59
N ASP A 120 4.09 11.02 13.83
CA ASP A 120 5.25 11.34 14.65
C ASP A 120 6.02 10.09 15.13
N GLY A 121 7.05 10.31 15.97
CA GLY A 121 7.82 9.21 16.60
C GLY A 121 8.95 8.64 15.74
N TYR A 122 9.36 9.33 14.67
CA TYR A 122 10.51 8.93 13.85
C TYR A 122 11.82 9.06 14.63
N ILE A 123 12.41 7.92 15.00
CA ILE A 123 13.68 7.85 15.75
C ILE A 123 14.83 7.23 14.95
N TYR A 124 14.54 6.64 13.79
CA TYR A 124 15.54 5.97 12.96
C TYR A 124 15.83 6.77 11.69
N PRO A 125 17.11 7.00 11.36
CA PRO A 125 17.45 7.63 10.09
C PRO A 125 17.12 6.71 8.91
N ASP A 126 16.84 7.33 7.77
CA ASP A 126 16.75 6.63 6.49
C ASP A 126 18.12 6.18 5.95
N ASN A 127 18.14 5.57 4.77
CA ASN A 127 19.35 5.14 4.07
C ASN A 127 20.33 6.29 3.73
N LEU A 128 19.89 7.55 3.77
CA LEU A 128 20.74 8.72 3.60
C LEU A 128 21.23 9.30 4.93
N GLY A 129 20.96 8.61 6.05
CA GLY A 129 21.30 9.09 7.39
C GLY A 129 20.39 10.22 7.89
N LYS A 130 19.23 10.45 7.26
CA LYS A 130 18.37 11.59 7.55
C LYS A 130 17.15 11.17 8.37
N LEU A 131 16.78 12.02 9.33
CA LEU A 131 15.47 12.03 9.95
C LEU A 131 14.52 12.96 9.18
N PRO A 132 13.20 12.86 9.37
CA PRO A 132 12.26 13.86 8.88
C PRO A 132 12.59 15.26 9.40
N SER A 133 12.12 16.29 8.69
CA SER A 133 12.34 17.68 9.08
C SER A 133 11.80 17.93 10.50
N PRO A 134 12.51 18.72 11.33
CA PRO A 134 11.97 19.16 12.61
C PRO A 134 10.59 19.80 12.55
N GLU A 135 10.27 20.46 11.46
CA GLU A 135 8.97 21.09 11.24
C GLU A 135 7.84 20.07 11.07
N ASP A 136 8.13 18.87 10.55
CA ASP A 136 7.13 17.80 10.37
C ASP A 136 6.52 17.35 11.71
N TYR A 137 7.28 17.45 12.80
CA TYR A 137 6.81 17.05 14.14
C TYR A 137 6.53 18.25 15.06
N ASN A 138 7.25 19.36 14.95
CA ASN A 138 7.05 20.52 15.84
C ASN A 138 5.83 21.36 15.45
N THR A 139 5.55 21.47 14.16
CA THR A 139 4.54 22.40 13.62
C THR A 139 3.60 21.73 12.61
N GLY A 140 3.63 20.40 12.51
CA GLY A 140 2.88 19.63 11.52
C GLY A 140 3.60 19.50 10.18
N GLY A 141 4.20 20.57 9.65
CA GLY A 141 5.04 20.53 8.45
C GLY A 141 4.35 19.83 7.27
N TYR A 142 4.94 18.75 6.75
CA TYR A 142 4.32 17.94 5.70
C TYR A 142 2.97 17.33 6.09
N PHE A 143 2.75 17.09 7.39
CA PHE A 143 1.53 16.52 7.96
C PHE A 143 0.60 17.58 8.57
N ASP A 144 0.76 18.86 8.20
CA ASP A 144 -0.16 19.89 8.65
C ASP A 144 -1.61 19.55 8.28
N GLY A 145 -2.52 19.75 9.22
CA GLY A 145 -3.93 19.35 9.10
C GLY A 145 -4.22 17.84 9.17
N CYS A 146 -3.21 16.96 9.23
CA CYS A 146 -3.42 15.52 9.44
C CYS A 146 -3.59 15.22 10.94
N PRO A 147 -4.45 14.25 11.32
CA PRO A 147 -4.53 13.80 12.71
C PRO A 147 -3.23 13.12 13.15
N GLU A 148 -3.03 13.03 14.47
CA GLU A 148 -1.86 12.34 15.05
C GLU A 148 -1.83 10.86 14.69
N GLU A 149 -2.99 10.22 14.73
CA GLU A 149 -3.19 8.83 14.35
C GLU A 149 -4.19 8.72 13.20
N LEU A 150 -3.87 7.86 12.24
CA LEU A 150 -4.79 7.41 11.20
C LEU A 150 -5.06 5.93 11.39
N ARG A 151 -6.33 5.53 11.24
CA ARG A 151 -6.76 4.13 11.27
C ARG A 151 -7.16 3.70 9.87
N PRO A 152 -6.88 2.45 9.48
CA PRO A 152 -7.37 1.92 8.21
C PRO A 152 -8.91 1.94 8.17
N ASP A 153 -9.46 2.27 7.01
CA ASP A 153 -10.92 2.23 6.75
C ASP A 153 -11.46 0.81 6.55
N VAL A 154 -10.61 -0.20 6.69
CA VAL A 154 -10.92 -1.62 6.51
C VAL A 154 -10.79 -2.37 7.83
N ASP A 155 -11.52 -3.48 7.96
CA ASP A 155 -11.43 -4.36 9.11
C ASP A 155 -10.11 -5.15 9.10
N ILE A 156 -9.10 -4.58 9.76
CA ILE A 156 -7.75 -5.14 9.85
C ILE A 156 -7.72 -6.42 10.69
N GLU A 157 -8.55 -6.51 11.73
CA GLU A 157 -8.61 -7.70 12.58
C GLU A 157 -9.14 -8.89 11.78
N ALA A 158 -10.24 -8.69 11.04
CA ALA A 158 -10.77 -9.71 10.13
C ALA A 158 -9.76 -10.10 9.03
N ALA A 159 -8.99 -9.14 8.50
CA ALA A 159 -7.93 -9.42 7.53
C ALA A 159 -6.81 -10.29 8.15
N GLY A 160 -6.39 -9.97 9.37
CA GLY A 160 -5.39 -10.74 10.12
C GLY A 160 -5.86 -12.15 10.43
N GLU A 161 -7.12 -12.33 10.86
CA GLU A 161 -7.71 -13.66 11.08
C GLU A 161 -7.77 -14.49 9.79
N ALA A 162 -8.14 -13.86 8.67
CA ALA A 162 -8.18 -14.53 7.37
C ALA A 162 -6.77 -14.96 6.94
N ALA A 163 -5.77 -14.10 7.12
CA ALA A 163 -4.39 -14.41 6.82
C ALA A 163 -3.86 -15.57 7.67
N HIS A 164 -4.12 -15.57 8.97
CA HIS A 164 -3.71 -16.66 9.86
C HIS A 164 -4.30 -18.03 9.44
N LYS A 165 -5.53 -18.05 8.95
CA LYS A 165 -6.18 -19.28 8.45
C LYS A 165 -5.59 -19.77 7.12
N LEU A 166 -5.13 -18.85 6.27
CA LEU A 166 -4.64 -19.14 4.92
C LEU A 166 -3.13 -19.38 4.85
N LEU A 167 -2.38 -18.78 5.76
CA LEU A 167 -0.92 -18.77 5.81
C LEU A 167 -0.50 -19.36 7.15
N PRO A 168 -0.62 -20.69 7.35
CA PRO A 168 -0.12 -21.32 8.56
C PRO A 168 1.40 -21.12 8.62
N VAL A 169 1.84 -20.52 9.72
CA VAL A 169 3.25 -20.26 10.03
C VAL A 169 3.83 -21.44 10.79
#